data_AF-A0A357J035-F1
#
_entry.id   AF-A0A357J035-F1
#
_cell.length_a   1.000
_cell.length_b   1.000
_cell.length_c   1.000
_cell.angle_alpha   90.00
_cell.angle_beta   90.00
_cell.angle_gamma   90.00
#
_symmetry.space_group_name_H-M   'P 1'
#
loop_
_entity.id
_entity.type
_entity.pdbx_description
1 polymer ?
#
loop_
_entity_poly.entity_id
_entity_poly.type
_entity_poly.pdbx_seq_one_letter_code
_entity_poly.pdbx_strand_id
1 'polypeptide(L)'
;LLEYESLDRKSPWVAGGLAAIFPGAGHIYTEHYTDAALSLFWNGVFLGGGAYLYSLETKADTGHAGSIVFGLAGLIFYAANITGAVSSAHRYNYFQERRLQQKIRERYFNLDFIEKHSGLTFTVQ
;
A
#
# COMPACT_ATOMS: atom_id res chain seq x y z
N LEU A 1 -8.29 -21.14 -16.05
CA LEU A 1 -6.87 -20.77 -16.22
C LEU A 1 -6.73 -19.42 -16.92
N LEU A 2 -7.36 -19.21 -18.10
CA LEU A 2 -7.36 -17.92 -18.80
C LEU A 2 -7.79 -16.72 -17.92
N GLU A 3 -8.81 -16.89 -17.08
CA GLU A 3 -9.32 -15.82 -16.20
C GLU A 3 -8.36 -15.47 -15.04
N TYR A 4 -7.45 -16.37 -14.68
CA TYR A 4 -6.40 -16.12 -13.68
C TYR A 4 -5.21 -15.38 -14.30
N GLU A 5 -4.85 -15.67 -15.55
CA GLU A 5 -3.80 -14.94 -16.27
C GLU A 5 -4.22 -13.52 -16.64
N SER A 6 -5.53 -13.25 -16.79
CA SER A 6 -6.07 -11.92 -17.10
C SER A 6 -6.33 -11.04 -15.87
N LEU A 7 -5.87 -11.43 -14.68
CA LEU A 7 -6.01 -10.61 -13.48
C LEU A 7 -5.19 -9.33 -13.60
N ASP A 8 -5.84 -8.17 -13.42
CA ASP A 8 -5.13 -6.89 -13.35
C ASP A 8 -4.22 -6.89 -12.11
N ARG A 9 -2.92 -7.07 -12.35
CA ARG A 9 -1.87 -7.08 -11.34
C ARG A 9 -1.03 -5.82 -11.47
N LYS A 10 -0.78 -5.18 -10.34
CA LYS A 10 0.13 -4.03 -10.23
C LYS A 10 1.55 -4.52 -10.01
N SER A 11 2.52 -3.84 -10.64
CA SER A 11 3.94 -4.16 -10.48
C SER A 11 4.49 -3.55 -9.19
N PRO A 12 5.08 -4.34 -8.26
CA PRO A 12 5.69 -3.80 -7.05
C PRO A 12 6.88 -2.87 -7.34
N TRP A 13 7.65 -3.17 -8.38
CA TRP A 13 8.78 -2.34 -8.80
C TRP A 13 8.33 -0.96 -9.30
N VAL A 14 7.23 -0.90 -10.05
CA VAL A 14 6.65 0.37 -10.51
C VAL A 14 6.11 1.16 -9.31
N ALA A 15 5.42 0.50 -8.38
CA ALA A 15 4.94 1.14 -7.16
C ALA A 15 6.08 1.75 -6.34
N GLY A 16 7.16 0.97 -6.10
CA GLY A 16 8.34 1.45 -5.39
C GLY A 16 9.05 2.59 -6.12
N GLY A 17 9.24 2.47 -7.43
CA GLY A 17 9.87 3.50 -8.26
C GLY A 17 9.10 4.83 -8.24
N LEU A 18 7.77 4.77 -8.35
CA LEU A 18 6.92 5.96 -8.23
C LEU A 18 7.02 6.58 -6.83
N ALA A 19 6.96 5.77 -5.78
CA ALA A 19 7.09 6.25 -4.40
C ALA A 19 8.46 6.86 -4.08
N ALA A 20 9.52 6.42 -4.79
CA ALA A 20 10.88 6.97 -4.68
C ALA A 20 11.08 8.29 -5.45
N ILE A 21 10.18 8.62 -6.39
CA ILE A 21 10.18 9.94 -7.06
C ILE A 21 9.34 10.92 -6.24
N PHE A 22 8.15 10.48 -5.82
CA PHE A 22 7.20 11.32 -5.11
C PHE A 22 6.51 10.54 -3.99
N PRO A 23 6.57 11.02 -2.74
CA PRO A 23 5.85 10.41 -1.61
C PRO A 23 4.37 10.19 -1.92
N GLY A 24 3.91 8.95 -1.79
CA GLY A 24 2.51 8.59 -2.04
C GLY A 24 2.16 8.21 -3.49
N ALA A 25 3.01 8.49 -4.49
CA ALA A 25 2.67 8.17 -5.89
C ALA A 25 2.55 6.66 -6.15
N GLY A 26 3.39 5.85 -5.51
CA GLY A 26 3.28 4.39 -5.57
C GLY A 26 1.98 3.85 -4.94
N HIS A 27 1.49 4.50 -3.88
CA HIS A 27 0.23 4.16 -3.24
C HIS A 27 -0.98 4.57 -4.08
N ILE A 28 -0.91 5.68 -4.81
CA ILE A 28 -1.94 6.05 -5.79
C ILE A 28 -2.02 5.00 -6.91
N TYR A 29 -0.87 4.56 -7.42
CA TYR A 29 -0.81 3.52 -8.46
C TYR A 29 -1.45 2.19 -8.03
N THR A 30 -1.39 1.85 -6.74
CA THR A 30 -1.98 0.64 -6.17
C THR A 30 -3.37 0.87 -5.58
N GLU A 31 -4.00 2.01 -5.83
CA GLU A 31 -5.34 2.39 -5.35
C GLU A 31 -5.45 2.52 -3.81
N HIS A 32 -4.33 2.70 -3.11
CA HIS A 32 -4.26 2.92 -1.66
C HIS A 32 -4.19 4.42 -1.33
N TYR A 33 -5.27 5.16 -1.60
CA TYR A 33 -5.29 6.63 -1.48
C TYR A 33 -5.05 7.15 -0.05
N THR A 34 -5.54 6.44 0.98
CA THR A 34 -5.29 6.81 2.37
C THR A 34 -3.79 6.76 2.70
N ASP A 35 -3.11 5.70 2.25
CA ASP A 35 -1.67 5.53 2.46
C ASP A 35 -0.88 6.59 1.66
N ALA A 36 -1.37 6.97 0.47
CA ALA A 36 -0.79 8.06 -0.30
C ALA A 36 -0.86 9.40 0.44
N ALA A 37 -2.01 9.73 1.03
CA ALA A 37 -2.20 10.96 1.78
C ALA A 37 -1.33 10.99 3.04
N LEU A 38 -1.27 9.88 3.79
CA LEU A 38 -0.42 9.76 4.98
C LEU A 38 1.07 9.87 4.62
N SER A 39 1.49 9.23 3.53
CA SER A 39 2.86 9.32 3.04
C SER A 39 3.25 10.76 2.71
N LEU A 40 2.42 11.47 1.94
CA LEU A 40 2.67 12.86 1.61
C LEU A 40 2.70 13.75 2.86
N PHE A 41 1.74 13.55 3.77
CA PHE A 41 1.66 14.31 5.02
C PHE A 41 2.93 14.14 5.86
N TRP A 42 3.34 12.91 6.16
CA TRP A 42 4.50 12.66 7.02
C TRP A 42 5.81 13.13 6.37
N ASN A 43 6.00 12.86 5.07
CA ASN A 43 7.19 13.35 4.37
C ASN A 43 7.22 14.89 4.33
N GLY A 44 6.08 15.54 4.16
CA GLY A 44 5.95 17.00 4.24
C GLY A 44 6.25 17.54 5.64
N VAL A 45 5.75 16.89 6.69
CA VAL A 45 6.02 17.27 8.09
C VAL A 45 7.50 17.15 8.42
N PHE A 46 8.16 16.05 8.03
CA PHE A 46 9.58 15.89 8.33
C PHE A 46 10.47 16.84 7.55
N LEU A 47 10.21 17.00 6.25
CA LEU A 47 11.01 17.89 5.40
C LEU A 47 10.76 19.36 5.76
N GLY A 48 9.50 19.78 5.86
CA GLY A 48 9.11 21.14 6.22
C GLY A 48 9.47 21.50 7.65
N GLY A 49 9.21 20.60 8.60
CA GLY A 49 9.58 20.76 10.01
C GLY A 49 11.09 20.85 10.19
N GLY A 50 11.86 19.98 9.52
CA GLY A 50 13.31 20.02 9.54
C GLY A 50 13.88 21.32 8.97
N ALA A 51 13.36 21.77 7.82
CA ALA A 51 13.77 23.05 7.22
C ALA A 51 13.41 24.27 8.10
N TYR A 52 12.23 24.24 8.72
CA TYR A 52 11.80 25.30 9.64
C TYR A 52 12.66 25.36 10.90
N LEU A 53 12.91 24.21 11.53
CA LEU A 53 13.82 24.09 12.67
C LEU A 53 15.23 24.57 12.31
N TYR A 54 15.74 24.16 11.15
CA TYR A 54 17.06 24.57 10.69
C TYR A 54 17.17 26.10 10.57
N SER A 55 16.13 26.75 10.03
CA SER A 55 16.06 28.21 9.92
C SER A 55 16.02 28.89 11.29
N LEU A 56 15.25 28.36 12.25
CA LEU A 56 15.19 28.88 13.61
C LEU A 56 16.51 28.72 14.36
N GLU A 57 17.09 27.51 14.33
CA GLU A 57 18.34 27.17 15.01
C GLU A 57 19.50 28.02 14.48
N THR A 58 19.56 28.22 13.16
CA THR A 58 20.57 29.07 12.52
C THR A 58 20.39 30.55 12.89
N LYS A 59 19.16 31.05 12.97
CA LYS A 59 18.89 32.45 13.40
C LYS A 59 19.20 32.69 14.87
N ALA A 60 19.01 31.66 15.70
CA ALA A 60 19.26 31.72 17.14
C ALA A 60 20.72 31.47 17.52
N ASP A 61 21.59 31.14 16.55
CA ASP A 61 22.98 30.71 16.77
C ASP A 61 23.11 29.55 17.77
N THR A 62 22.13 28.64 17.72
CA THR A 62 22.07 27.43 18.57
C THR A 62 22.42 26.20 17.75
N GLY A 63 22.72 25.08 18.43
CA GLY A 63 22.96 23.80 17.74
C GLY A 63 21.75 23.30 16.93
N HIS A 64 22.03 22.54 15.88
CA HIS A 64 21.05 22.03 14.91
C HIS A 64 20.37 20.70 15.30
N ALA A 65 20.19 20.47 16.60
CA ALA A 65 19.73 19.17 17.10
C ALA A 65 18.34 18.79 16.57
N GLY A 66 17.41 19.74 16.56
CA GLY A 66 16.04 19.54 16.09
C GLY A 66 15.98 19.28 14.59
N SER A 67 16.68 20.06 13.78
CA SER A 67 16.72 19.86 12.32
C SER A 67 17.39 18.55 11.92
N ILE A 68 18.45 18.12 12.62
CA ILE A 68 19.08 16.82 12.41
C ILE A 68 18.12 15.67 12.73
N VAL A 69 17.42 15.74 13.87
CA VAL A 69 16.45 14.70 14.25
C VAL A 69 15.32 14.59 13.22
N PHE A 70 14.76 15.72 12.77
CA PHE A 70 13.74 15.73 11.74
C PHE A 70 14.26 15.22 10.39
N GLY A 71 15.50 15.54 10.02
CA GLY A 71 16.13 15.04 8.81
C GLY A 71 16.28 13.51 8.82
N LEU A 72 16.80 12.95 9.92
CA LEU A 72 16.95 11.49 10.08
C LEU A 72 15.60 10.78 10.10
N ALA A 73 14.63 11.33 10.84
CA ALA A 73 13.26 10.80 10.84
C ALA A 73 12.65 10.84 9.43
N GLY A 74 12.83 11.95 8.70
CA GLY A 74 12.40 12.09 7.32
C GLY A 74 12.99 11.02 6.40
N LEU A 75 14.29 10.74 6.50
CA LEU A 75 14.93 9.67 5.72
C LEU A 75 14.34 8.29 6.01
N ILE A 76 14.11 7.97 7.28
CA ILE A 76 13.50 6.69 7.69
C ILE A 76 12.08 6.57 7.14
N PHE A 77 11.26 7.62 7.29
CA PHE A 77 9.90 7.65 6.77
C PHE A 77 9.84 7.62 5.25
N TYR A 78 10.78 8.27 4.58
CA TYR A 78 10.90 8.23 3.12
C TYR A 78 11.18 6.82 2.63
N ALA A 79 12.12 6.11 3.26
CA ALA A 79 12.40 4.71 2.97
C ALA A 79 11.18 3.80 3.27
N ALA A 80 10.50 4.03 4.40
CA ALA A 80 9.29 3.29 4.77
C ALA A 80 8.14 3.50 3.77
N ASN A 81 8.01 4.69 3.18
CA ASN A 81 7.04 4.95 2.11
C ASN A 81 7.33 4.11 0.85
N ILE A 82 8.61 3.97 0.46
CA ILE A 82 8.97 3.16 -0.72
C ILE A 82 8.61 1.69 -0.49
N THR A 83 9.01 1.12 0.64
CA THR A 83 8.70 -0.28 0.97
C THR A 83 7.20 -0.48 1.16
N GLY A 84 6.50 0.48 1.76
CA GLY A 84 5.04 0.50 1.89
C GLY A 84 4.34 0.46 0.53
N ALA A 85 4.82 1.23 -0.45
CA ALA A 85 4.26 1.21 -1.81
C ALA A 85 4.45 -0.17 -2.47
N VAL A 86 5.62 -0.78 -2.34
CA VAL A 86 5.89 -2.15 -2.81
C VAL A 86 4.92 -3.15 -2.16
N SER A 87 4.75 -3.09 -0.84
CA SER A 87 3.80 -3.94 -0.10
C SER A 87 2.35 -3.72 -0.53
N SER A 88 1.95 -2.48 -0.82
CA SER A 88 0.60 -2.17 -1.29
C SER A 88 0.29 -2.80 -2.65
N ALA A 89 1.29 -2.94 -3.53
CA ALA A 89 1.12 -3.63 -4.81
C ALA A 89 0.91 -5.14 -4.60
N HIS A 90 1.65 -5.77 -3.69
CA HIS A 90 1.42 -7.17 -3.32
C HIS A 90 0.02 -7.37 -2.73
N ARG A 91 -0.41 -6.46 -1.85
CA ARG A 91 -1.73 -6.51 -1.23
C ARG A 91 -2.86 -6.36 -2.25
N TYR A 92 -2.68 -5.46 -3.22
CA TYR A 92 -3.60 -5.32 -4.35
C TYR A 92 -3.71 -6.62 -5.15
N ASN A 93 -2.58 -7.18 -5.57
CA ASN A 93 -2.56 -8.41 -6.37
C ASN A 93 -3.22 -9.58 -5.62
N TYR A 94 -2.90 -9.71 -4.33
CA TYR A 94 -3.49 -10.73 -3.48
C TYR A 94 -5.00 -10.58 -3.31
N PHE A 95 -5.48 -9.35 -3.17
CA PHE A 95 -6.91 -9.05 -3.09
C PHE A 95 -7.64 -9.47 -4.38
N GLN A 96 -7.06 -9.17 -5.54
CA GLN A 96 -7.63 -9.53 -6.84
C GLN A 96 -7.71 -11.06 -7.02
N GLU A 97 -6.67 -11.78 -6.61
CA GLU A 97 -6.67 -13.25 -6.63
C GLU A 97 -7.74 -13.84 -5.70
N ARG A 98 -7.84 -13.34 -4.46
CA ARG A 98 -8.88 -13.79 -3.52
C ARG A 98 -10.28 -13.53 -4.05
N ARG A 99 -10.49 -12.39 -4.71
CA ARG A 99 -11.79 -12.04 -5.32
C ARG A 99 -12.15 -13.03 -6.43
N LEU A 100 -11.19 -13.44 -7.25
CA LEU A 100 -11.42 -14.48 -8.26
C LEU A 100 -11.72 -15.84 -7.62
N GLN A 101 -10.93 -16.25 -6.62
CA GLN A 101 -11.15 -17.51 -5.91
C GLN A 101 -12.54 -17.56 -5.27
N GLN A 102 -12.98 -16.47 -4.64
CA GLN A 102 -14.30 -16.36 -4.05
C GLN A 102 -15.40 -16.47 -5.12
N LYS A 103 -15.27 -15.78 -6.27
CA LYS A 103 -16.22 -15.89 -7.38
C LYS A 103 -16.34 -17.32 -7.91
N ILE A 104 -15.22 -18.03 -8.07
CA ILE A 104 -15.22 -19.43 -8.51
C ILE A 104 -15.92 -20.32 -7.46
N ARG A 105 -15.61 -20.10 -6.18
CA ARG A 105 -16.25 -20.84 -5.07
C ARG A 105 -17.76 -20.64 -5.05
N GLU A 106 -18.22 -19.40 -5.15
CA GLU A 106 -19.66 -19.07 -5.17
C GLU A 106 -20.37 -19.63 -6.42
N ARG A 107 -19.69 -19.72 -7.56
CA ARG A 107 -20.32 -20.18 -8.80
C ARG A 107 -20.38 -21.71 -8.93
N TYR A 108 -19.32 -22.41 -8.52
CA TYR A 108 -19.16 -23.85 -8.75
C TYR A 108 -19.24 -24.70 -7.49
N PHE A 109 -19.09 -24.11 -6.31
CA PHE A 109 -19.09 -24.82 -5.03
C PHE A 109 -20.13 -24.26 -4.05
N ASN A 110 -21.19 -23.62 -4.59
CA ASN A 110 -22.36 -23.33 -3.78
C ASN A 110 -23.06 -24.63 -3.41
N LEU A 111 -23.56 -24.75 -2.17
CA LEU A 111 -24.20 -25.98 -1.67
C LEU A 111 -25.33 -26.41 -2.62
N ASP A 112 -26.14 -25.46 -3.09
CA ASP A 112 -27.21 -25.69 -4.07
C ASP A 112 -26.72 -26.32 -5.39
N PHE A 113 -25.53 -25.95 -5.88
CA PHE A 113 -24.98 -26.52 -7.11
C PHE A 113 -24.54 -27.97 -6.90
N ILE A 114 -23.92 -28.24 -5.76
CA ILE A 114 -23.44 -29.58 -5.37
C ILE A 114 -24.65 -30.49 -5.15
N GLU A 115 -25.64 -30.08 -4.35
CA GLU A 115 -26.84 -30.88 -4.09
C GLU A 115 -27.58 -31.24 -5.40
N LYS A 116 -27.68 -30.27 -6.32
CA LYS A 116 -28.35 -30.45 -7.61
C LYS A 116 -27.66 -31.43 -8.55
N HIS A 117 -26.34 -31.60 -8.48
CA HIS A 117 -25.59 -32.44 -9.42
C HIS A 117 -24.99 -33.71 -8.80
N SER A 118 -24.78 -33.76 -7.49
CA SER A 118 -24.17 -34.92 -6.80
C SER A 118 -25.17 -35.85 -6.14
N GLY A 119 -26.46 -35.48 -6.05
CA GLY A 119 -27.48 -36.28 -5.38
C GLY A 119 -27.31 -36.41 -3.86
N LEU A 120 -26.48 -35.55 -3.26
CA LEU A 120 -26.25 -35.48 -1.82
C LEU A 120 -27.05 -34.30 -1.27
N THR A 121 -27.81 -34.48 -0.20
CA THR A 121 -28.49 -33.39 0.52
C THR A 121 -27.77 -33.13 1.84
N PHE A 122 -27.30 -31.91 2.01
CA PHE A 122 -26.62 -31.47 3.23
C PHE A 122 -27.65 -30.77 4.12
N THR A 123 -28.40 -31.55 4.91
CA THR A 123 -29.24 -30.99 5.97
C THR A 123 -28.35 -30.41 7.06
N VAL A 124 -28.33 -29.08 7.17
CA VAL A 124 -27.74 -28.38 8.31
C VAL A 124 -28.66 -28.62 9.52
N GLN A 125 -28.21 -29.41 10.49
CA GLN A 125 -28.84 -29.55 11.80
C GLN A 125 -28.61 -28.31 12.67
#